data_AF-A0A9W9WTP6-F1
#
_entry.id   AF-A0A9W9WTP6-F1
#
_cell.length_a   1.000
_cell.length_b   1.000
_cell.length_c   1.000
_cell.angle_alpha   90.00
_cell.angle_beta   90.00
_cell.angle_gamma   90.00
#
_symmetry.space_group_name_H-M   'P 1'
#
loop_
_entity.id
_entity.type
_entity.pdbx_description
1 polymer ?
#
loop_
_entity_poly.entity_id
_entity_poly.type
_entity_poly.pdbx_seq_one_letter_code
_entity_poly.pdbx_strand_id
1 'polypeptide(L)'
;MYALTLGLFVFLYLFVKPVVAYIYDAKGLRKYPNFYLLSGQERVSFPEALRGSQETPCATHGPNALSYSDHRAIKDIYGHGTACIKDRFYSETSGSHSNLADFVDKSDHARKRKMLSSAYALKNLEEWEFKVADVSRKLIKAFDARCTDPLPPTQLPKKEDLTVDYRNWTVLFTATAIASIGLSEDLGFLNEGSDKVISESKDGTTKEVSFRECHAATSRASYELVCAYDWFQALKLILDLAIFRQSPF
;
A
#
# COMPACT_ATOMS: atom_id res chain seq x y z
N MET A 1 -42.74 -15.76 -0.08
CA MET A 1 -42.36 -15.97 1.33
C MET A 1 -40.85 -15.85 1.55
N TYR A 2 -40.01 -16.59 0.80
CA TYR A 2 -38.55 -16.56 0.94
C TYR A 2 -37.86 -15.20 0.67
N ALA A 3 -38.38 -14.41 -0.28
CA ALA A 3 -37.83 -13.08 -0.57
C ALA A 3 -38.02 -12.08 0.59
N LEU A 4 -39.16 -12.15 1.29
CA LEU A 4 -39.46 -11.28 2.44
C LEU A 4 -38.62 -11.68 3.67
N THR A 5 -38.44 -12.98 3.89
CA THR A 5 -37.56 -13.47 4.98
C THR A 5 -36.10 -13.12 4.73
N LEU A 6 -35.63 -13.24 3.48
CA LEU A 6 -34.28 -12.82 3.10
C LEU A 6 -34.10 -11.30 3.26
N GLY A 7 -35.07 -10.51 2.80
CA GLY A 7 -35.05 -9.05 2.94
C GLY A 7 -35.01 -8.61 4.41
N LEU A 8 -35.80 -9.26 5.28
CA LEU A 8 -35.77 -9.02 6.72
C LEU A 8 -34.40 -9.37 7.33
N PHE A 9 -33.82 -10.50 6.96
CA PHE A 9 -32.51 -10.90 7.48
C PHE A 9 -31.41 -9.93 7.07
N VAL A 10 -31.40 -9.50 5.80
CA VAL A 10 -30.47 -8.48 5.28
C VAL A 10 -30.65 -7.16 6.03
N PHE A 11 -31.90 -6.73 6.27
CA PHE A 11 -32.19 -5.52 7.02
C PHE A 11 -31.68 -5.59 8.47
N LEU A 12 -31.97 -6.69 9.17
CA LEU A 12 -31.50 -6.90 10.54
C LEU A 12 -29.97 -6.91 10.63
N TYR A 13 -29.31 -7.54 9.66
CA TYR A 13 -27.86 -7.65 9.61
C TYR A 13 -27.18 -6.31 9.29
N LEU A 14 -27.69 -5.56 8.31
CA LEU A 14 -27.07 -4.31 7.85
C LEU A 14 -27.42 -3.09 8.73
N PHE A 15 -28.62 -3.02 9.30
CA PHE A 15 -29.08 -1.82 10.01
C PHE A 15 -29.22 -2.04 11.52
N VAL A 16 -29.84 -3.14 11.95
CA VAL A 16 -30.12 -3.35 13.39
C VAL A 16 -28.87 -3.76 14.15
N LYS A 17 -28.10 -4.72 13.62
CA LYS A 17 -26.87 -5.21 14.24
C LYS A 17 -25.84 -4.11 14.55
N PRO A 18 -25.45 -3.20 13.63
CA PRO A 18 -24.48 -2.16 13.95
C PRO A 18 -25.00 -1.15 14.98
N VAL A 19 -26.30 -0.81 14.95
CA VAL A 19 -26.91 0.08 15.95
C VAL A 19 -26.87 -0.57 17.34
N VAL A 20 -27.25 -1.84 17.45
CA VAL A 20 -27.20 -2.59 18.72
C VAL A 20 -25.75 -2.69 19.22
N ALA A 21 -24.80 -3.02 18.34
CA ALA A 21 -23.38 -3.09 18.70
C ALA A 21 -22.83 -1.74 19.19
N TYR A 22 -23.24 -0.65 18.54
CA TYR A 22 -22.88 0.72 18.93
C TYR A 22 -23.46 1.09 20.30
N ILE A 23 -24.72 0.78 20.56
CA ILE A 23 -25.34 1.08 21.87
C ILE A 23 -24.71 0.25 22.98
N TYR A 24 -24.45 -1.05 22.73
CA TYR A 24 -23.86 -1.96 23.71
C TYR A 24 -22.44 -1.57 24.12
N ASP A 25 -21.63 -1.03 23.20
CA ASP A 25 -20.27 -0.50 23.42
C ASP A 25 -19.40 -1.38 24.33
N ALA A 26 -19.21 -2.65 23.95
CA ALA A 26 -18.46 -3.64 24.72
C ALA A 26 -17.05 -3.18 25.13
N LYS A 27 -16.45 -2.27 24.37
CA LYS A 27 -15.07 -1.77 24.55
C LYS A 27 -15.01 -0.38 25.18
N GLY A 28 -16.14 0.24 25.47
CA GLY A 28 -16.20 1.58 26.07
C GLY A 28 -15.53 2.66 25.20
N LEU A 29 -15.60 2.51 23.87
CA LEU A 29 -14.91 3.42 22.95
C LEU A 29 -15.72 4.70 22.68
N ARG A 30 -17.01 4.74 23.03
CA ARG A 30 -17.85 5.94 22.85
C ARG A 30 -17.45 7.14 23.69
N LYS A 31 -16.57 6.95 24.68
CA LYS A 31 -15.98 8.05 25.45
C LYS A 31 -15.09 8.96 24.60
N TYR A 32 -14.61 8.46 23.46
CA TYR A 32 -13.83 9.22 22.50
C TYR A 32 -14.75 9.85 21.46
N PRO A 33 -14.41 11.05 20.97
CA PRO A 33 -15.20 11.72 19.94
C PRO A 33 -15.24 10.89 18.65
N ASN A 34 -16.40 10.87 18.02
CA ASN A 34 -16.55 10.30 16.69
C ASN A 34 -15.87 11.19 15.65
N PHE A 35 -15.13 10.56 14.74
CA PHE A 35 -14.55 11.19 13.57
C PHE A 35 -15.60 11.88 12.66
N TYR A 36 -16.77 11.27 12.47
CA TYR A 36 -18.00 11.91 11.97
C TYR A 36 -19.23 11.22 12.57
N LEU A 37 -20.43 11.75 12.36
CA LEU A 37 -21.66 11.31 13.04
C LEU A 37 -21.87 9.79 13.14
N LEU A 38 -21.55 9.01 12.09
CA LEU A 38 -21.75 7.54 12.05
C LEU A 38 -20.45 6.72 12.15
N SER A 39 -19.29 7.35 12.40
CA SER A 39 -18.01 6.63 12.47
C SER A 39 -17.92 5.67 13.66
N GLY A 40 -18.83 5.76 14.63
CA GLY A 40 -18.95 4.77 15.70
C GLY A 40 -19.64 3.47 15.27
N GLN A 41 -20.37 3.47 14.15
CA GLN A 41 -21.18 2.35 13.67
C GLN A 41 -20.52 1.61 12.51
N GLU A 42 -19.83 2.35 11.64
CA GLU A 42 -19.19 1.83 10.44
C GLU A 42 -17.71 2.20 10.42
N ARG A 43 -16.89 1.32 9.84
CA ARG A 43 -15.48 1.62 9.59
C ARG A 43 -15.38 2.56 8.40
N VAL A 44 -14.78 3.71 8.66
CA VAL A 44 -14.54 4.76 7.67
C VAL A 44 -13.35 4.39 6.80
N SER A 45 -13.38 4.80 5.53
CA SER A 45 -12.24 4.63 4.64
C SER A 45 -10.98 5.33 5.20
N PHE A 46 -9.81 4.70 5.02
CA PHE A 46 -8.54 5.24 5.52
C PHE A 46 -8.24 6.69 5.08
N PRO A 47 -8.52 7.12 3.83
CA PRO A 47 -8.29 8.51 3.38
C PRO A 47 -9.15 9.53 4.13
N GLU A 48 -10.37 9.16 4.48
CA GLU A 48 -11.25 10.00 5.28
C GLU A 48 -10.72 10.06 6.71
N ALA A 49 -10.39 8.92 7.34
CA ALA A 49 -9.84 8.87 8.70
C ALA A 49 -8.56 9.72 8.89
N LEU A 50 -7.74 9.90 7.85
CA LEU A 50 -6.56 10.77 7.86
C LEU A 50 -6.89 12.28 7.91
N ARG A 51 -8.04 12.71 7.39
CA ARG A 51 -8.39 14.14 7.26
C ARG A 51 -8.90 14.77 8.55
N GLY A 52 -9.68 14.05 9.34
CA GLY A 52 -10.33 14.57 10.56
C GLY A 52 -9.61 14.27 11.87
N SER A 53 -8.42 13.65 11.86
CA SER A 53 -7.64 13.39 13.08
C SER A 53 -6.95 14.64 13.66
N GLN A 54 -7.02 15.78 12.97
CA GLN A 54 -6.28 16.98 13.36
C GLN A 54 -6.87 17.74 14.56
N GLU A 55 -8.16 17.53 14.87
CA GLU A 55 -8.86 18.36 15.86
C GLU A 55 -8.89 17.76 17.28
N THR A 56 -8.67 16.45 17.41
CA THR A 56 -8.75 15.76 18.71
C THR A 56 -7.62 14.74 18.86
N PRO A 57 -6.96 14.64 20.04
CA PRO A 57 -5.84 13.71 20.28
C PRO A 57 -6.14 12.24 20.02
N CYS A 58 -7.41 11.84 20.20
CA CYS A 58 -7.90 10.49 19.94
C CYS A 58 -9.36 10.54 19.48
N ALA A 59 -9.70 9.87 18.39
CA ALA A 59 -11.04 9.80 17.82
C ALA A 59 -11.41 8.37 17.35
N THR A 60 -12.70 8.03 17.38
CA THR A 60 -13.21 6.77 16.85
C THR A 60 -13.50 6.88 15.36
N HIS A 61 -12.95 5.96 14.57
CA HIS A 61 -13.19 5.86 13.11
C HIS A 61 -13.80 4.49 12.71
N GLY A 62 -14.27 3.75 13.70
CA GLY A 62 -15.05 2.54 13.55
C GLY A 62 -15.49 2.02 14.92
N PRO A 63 -16.41 1.03 14.96
CA PRO A 63 -16.89 0.43 16.21
C PRO A 63 -15.79 -0.22 17.07
N ASN A 64 -14.63 -0.50 16.46
CA ASN A 64 -13.50 -1.16 17.10
C ASN A 64 -12.16 -0.49 16.75
N ALA A 65 -12.17 0.80 16.39
CA ALA A 65 -10.98 1.45 15.84
C ALA A 65 -10.82 2.89 16.38
N LEU A 66 -9.61 3.17 16.87
CA LEU A 66 -9.20 4.47 17.37
C LEU A 66 -8.09 5.03 16.49
N SER A 67 -8.17 6.32 16.20
CA SER A 67 -7.12 7.09 15.56
C SER A 67 -6.49 8.00 16.60
N TYR A 68 -5.16 7.99 16.69
CA TYR A 68 -4.40 8.82 17.62
C TYR A 68 -3.58 9.84 16.82
N SER A 69 -3.72 11.12 17.13
CA SER A 69 -2.95 12.21 16.51
C SER A 69 -1.84 12.75 17.40
N ASP A 70 -1.85 12.39 18.70
CA ASP A 70 -0.83 12.79 19.65
C ASP A 70 0.47 11.99 19.46
N HIS A 71 1.59 12.70 19.25
CA HIS A 71 2.91 12.09 19.07
C HIS A 71 3.36 11.23 20.27
N ARG A 72 2.82 11.48 21.47
CA ARG A 72 3.13 10.70 22.69
C ARG A 72 2.63 9.25 22.56
N ALA A 73 1.53 9.04 21.84
CA ALA A 73 0.95 7.71 21.60
C ALA A 73 1.86 6.82 20.74
N ILE A 74 2.78 7.40 19.94
CA ILE A 74 3.69 6.64 19.07
C ILE A 74 4.51 5.65 19.89
N LYS A 75 5.01 6.07 21.06
CA LYS A 75 5.81 5.19 21.93
C LYS A 75 4.96 4.05 22.51
N ASP A 76 3.71 4.32 22.87
CA ASP A 76 2.83 3.30 23.44
C ASP A 76 2.37 2.29 22.37
N ILE A 77 2.14 2.75 21.14
CA ILE A 77 1.66 1.92 20.01
C ILE A 77 2.81 1.14 19.36
N TYR A 78 3.96 1.77 19.13
CA TYR A 78 5.07 1.18 18.37
C TYR A 78 6.32 0.87 19.20
N GLY A 79 6.35 1.26 20.47
CA GLY A 79 7.50 1.08 21.33
C GLY A 79 7.77 -0.38 21.70
N HIS A 80 8.98 -0.60 22.20
CA HIS A 80 9.40 -1.92 22.66
C HIS A 80 8.51 -2.41 23.80
N GLY A 81 8.07 -3.67 23.72
CA GLY A 81 7.19 -4.27 24.73
C GLY A 81 5.71 -3.93 24.59
N THR A 82 5.29 -3.16 23.57
CA THR A 82 3.87 -2.88 23.34
C THR A 82 3.05 -4.16 23.19
N ALA A 83 1.84 -4.16 23.76
CA ALA A 83 0.86 -5.23 23.56
C ALA A 83 0.22 -5.16 22.17
N CYS A 84 0.29 -4.01 21.49
CA CYS A 84 -0.22 -3.83 20.14
C CYS A 84 0.42 -4.84 19.18
N ILE A 85 -0.41 -5.37 18.28
CA ILE A 85 -0.03 -6.19 17.13
C ILE A 85 -0.55 -5.52 15.87
N LYS A 86 -0.04 -5.92 14.72
CA LYS A 86 -0.60 -5.50 13.44
C LYS A 86 -2.05 -5.97 13.36
N ASP A 87 -2.90 -5.12 12.79
CA ASP A 87 -4.30 -5.45 12.59
C ASP A 87 -4.47 -6.55 11.55
N ARG A 88 -5.61 -7.26 11.60
CA ARG A 88 -5.93 -8.37 10.68
C ARG A 88 -5.95 -7.98 9.21
N PHE A 89 -6.06 -6.68 8.91
CA PHE A 89 -5.80 -6.11 7.58
C PHE A 89 -4.60 -6.77 6.90
N TYR A 90 -3.45 -6.79 7.58
CA TYR A 90 -2.20 -7.27 7.00
C TYR A 90 -2.28 -8.75 6.60
N SER A 91 -2.98 -9.58 7.36
CA SER A 91 -3.19 -10.99 7.00
C SER A 91 -4.22 -11.16 5.89
N GLU A 92 -5.32 -10.42 5.94
CA GLU A 92 -6.46 -10.58 5.01
C GLU A 92 -6.18 -10.02 3.61
N THR A 93 -5.39 -8.96 3.52
CA THR A 93 -5.00 -8.34 2.25
C THR A 93 -3.65 -8.82 1.72
N SER A 94 -2.98 -9.73 2.45
CA SER A 94 -1.74 -10.33 1.96
C SER A 94 -1.98 -11.20 0.74
N GLY A 95 -0.95 -11.33 -0.10
CA GLY A 95 -0.96 -12.29 -1.20
C GLY A 95 -0.92 -13.75 -0.72
N SER A 96 -0.68 -14.68 -1.64
CA SER A 96 -0.55 -16.11 -1.31
C SER A 96 0.54 -16.42 -0.27
N HIS A 97 1.52 -15.52 -0.11
CA HIS A 97 2.61 -15.64 0.85
C HIS A 97 2.81 -14.31 1.56
N SER A 98 2.79 -14.30 2.89
CA SER A 98 3.04 -13.10 3.68
C SER A 98 4.53 -12.73 3.65
N ASN A 99 4.82 -11.44 3.43
CA ASN A 99 6.15 -10.85 3.54
C ASN A 99 6.38 -10.25 4.94
N LEU A 100 7.56 -9.66 5.21
CA LEU A 100 7.89 -9.09 6.53
C LEU A 100 6.90 -8.00 6.98
N ALA A 101 6.38 -7.20 6.05
CA ALA A 101 5.41 -6.14 6.35
C ALA A 101 4.05 -6.72 6.79
N ASP A 102 3.69 -7.93 6.34
CA ASP A 102 2.35 -8.47 6.53
C ASP A 102 2.20 -9.46 7.70
N PHE A 103 3.30 -9.93 8.32
CA PHE A 103 3.18 -10.81 9.50
C PHE A 103 2.59 -10.08 10.70
N VAL A 104 1.48 -10.61 11.20
CA VAL A 104 0.84 -10.23 12.46
C VAL A 104 1.50 -10.94 13.66
N ASP A 105 1.92 -12.20 13.49
CA ASP A 105 2.58 -12.96 14.56
C ASP A 105 3.99 -12.42 14.86
N LYS A 106 4.25 -12.13 16.15
CA LYS A 106 5.50 -11.51 16.60
C LYS A 106 6.69 -12.46 16.46
N SER A 107 6.50 -13.76 16.68
CA SER A 107 7.59 -14.74 16.66
C SER A 107 8.07 -15.01 15.23
N ASP A 108 7.13 -15.16 14.30
CA ASP A 108 7.41 -15.29 12.87
C ASP A 108 8.03 -14.02 12.30
N HIS A 109 7.51 -12.86 12.68
CA HIS A 109 8.09 -11.56 12.31
C HIS A 109 9.53 -11.43 12.80
N ALA A 110 9.82 -11.80 14.05
CA ALA A 110 11.18 -11.79 14.60
C ALA A 110 12.12 -12.73 13.84
N ARG A 111 11.66 -13.95 13.51
CA ARG A 111 12.44 -14.91 12.71
C ARG A 111 12.80 -14.35 11.33
N LYS A 112 11.81 -13.84 10.57
CA LYS A 112 12.05 -13.28 9.23
C LYS A 112 12.90 -12.02 9.27
N ARG A 113 12.66 -11.13 10.25
CA ARG A 113 13.47 -9.93 10.45
C ARG A 113 14.92 -10.28 10.73
N LYS A 114 15.20 -11.30 11.56
CA LYS A 114 16.57 -11.74 11.85
C LYS A 114 17.30 -12.17 10.58
N MET A 115 16.64 -12.94 9.72
CA MET A 115 17.19 -13.38 8.43
C MET A 115 17.48 -12.21 7.48
N LEU A 116 16.57 -11.24 7.37
CA LEU A 116 16.78 -10.06 6.52
C LEU A 116 17.83 -9.10 7.09
N SER A 117 17.91 -8.97 8.42
CA SER A 117 18.87 -8.08 9.08
C SER A 117 20.32 -8.47 8.83
N SER A 118 20.63 -9.76 8.62
CA SER A 118 21.98 -10.18 8.25
C SER A 118 22.31 -9.87 6.79
N ALA A 119 21.32 -9.97 5.89
CA ALA A 119 21.51 -9.63 4.49
C ALA A 119 21.71 -8.12 4.29
N TYR A 120 20.94 -7.29 5.00
CA TYR A 120 21.02 -5.83 4.96
C TYR A 120 21.90 -5.24 6.08
N ALA A 121 22.92 -5.96 6.53
CA ALA A 121 23.90 -5.44 7.48
C ALA A 121 24.72 -4.30 6.85
N LEU A 122 25.17 -3.33 7.65
CA LEU A 122 25.86 -2.13 7.17
C LEU A 122 27.04 -2.44 6.25
N LYS A 123 27.88 -3.41 6.61
CA LYS A 123 29.01 -3.85 5.78
C LYS A 123 28.59 -4.27 4.37
N ASN A 124 27.48 -5.01 4.25
CA ASN A 124 26.97 -5.43 2.95
C ASN A 124 26.44 -4.23 2.15
N LEU A 125 25.85 -3.24 2.83
CA LEU A 125 25.39 -2.01 2.17
C LEU A 125 26.57 -1.19 1.62
N GLU A 126 27.67 -1.09 2.38
CA GLU A 126 28.92 -0.47 1.91
C GLU A 126 29.48 -1.21 0.69
N GLU A 127 29.49 -2.54 0.73
CA GLU A 127 29.91 -3.37 -0.40
C GLU A 127 29.00 -3.20 -1.64
N TRP A 128 27.75 -2.76 -1.48
CA TRP A 128 26.80 -2.54 -2.59
C TRP A 128 26.71 -1.10 -3.09
N GLU A 129 27.51 -0.17 -2.56
CA GLU A 129 27.47 1.24 -2.97
C GLU A 129 27.67 1.40 -4.49
N PHE A 130 28.51 0.55 -5.10
CA PHE A 130 28.73 0.54 -6.54
C PHE A 130 27.46 0.26 -7.36
N LYS A 131 26.51 -0.52 -6.83
CA LYS A 131 25.23 -0.80 -7.49
C LYS A 131 24.38 0.47 -7.55
N VAL A 132 24.30 1.21 -6.45
CA VAL A 132 23.58 2.49 -6.41
C VAL A 132 24.25 3.52 -7.31
N ALA A 133 25.59 3.57 -7.32
CA ALA A 133 26.35 4.43 -8.22
C ALA A 133 26.06 4.09 -9.68
N ASP A 134 25.93 2.81 -10.03
CA ASP A 134 25.60 2.37 -11.40
C ASP A 134 24.20 2.80 -11.84
N VAL A 135 23.18 2.54 -11.01
CA VAL A 135 21.81 2.96 -11.29
C VAL A 135 21.72 4.49 -11.38
N SER A 136 22.47 5.22 -10.54
CA SER A 136 22.56 6.69 -10.60
C SER A 136 23.20 7.18 -11.89
N ARG A 137 24.29 6.55 -12.35
CA ARG A 137 24.92 6.87 -13.64
C ARG A 137 23.95 6.64 -14.81
N LYS A 138 23.17 5.55 -14.79
CA LYS A 138 22.16 5.27 -15.82
C LYS A 138 21.08 6.35 -15.86
N LEU A 139 20.61 6.80 -14.69
CA LEU A 139 19.65 7.90 -14.59
C LEU A 139 20.22 9.22 -15.12
N ILE A 140 21.44 9.58 -14.71
CA ILE A 140 22.13 10.80 -15.18
C ILE A 140 22.28 10.75 -16.70
N LYS A 141 22.77 9.64 -17.25
CA LYS A 141 22.89 9.45 -18.71
C LYS A 141 21.55 9.64 -19.44
N ALA A 142 20.46 9.14 -18.86
CA ALA A 142 19.12 9.30 -19.43
C ALA A 142 18.64 10.76 -19.40
N PHE A 143 18.99 11.51 -18.36
CA PHE A 143 18.71 12.95 -18.27
C PHE A 143 19.59 13.76 -19.21
N ASP A 144 20.90 13.50 -19.25
CA ASP A 144 21.85 14.16 -20.14
C ASP A 144 21.43 14.04 -21.61
N ALA A 145 20.96 12.85 -22.03
CA ALA A 145 20.45 12.62 -23.38
C ALA A 145 19.19 13.42 -23.72
N ARG A 146 18.54 14.02 -22.72
CA ARG A 146 17.29 14.80 -22.84
C ARG A 146 17.50 16.29 -22.54
N CYS A 147 18.68 16.68 -22.05
CA CYS A 147 19.02 18.08 -21.83
C CYS A 147 18.97 18.84 -23.15
N THR A 148 18.34 20.01 -23.12
CA THR A 148 18.35 20.98 -24.21
C THR A 148 19.36 22.10 -23.91
N ASP A 149 19.50 23.05 -24.83
CA ASP A 149 20.37 24.20 -24.65
C ASP A 149 20.00 24.98 -23.37
N PRO A 150 20.99 25.62 -22.70
CA PRO A 150 20.75 26.36 -21.47
C PRO A 150 19.64 27.41 -21.61
N LEU A 151 18.70 27.41 -20.67
CA LEU A 151 17.61 28.37 -20.62
C LEU A 151 18.15 29.80 -20.40
N PRO A 152 17.84 30.77 -21.28
CA PRO A 152 18.20 32.17 -21.04
C PRO A 152 17.54 32.71 -19.76
N PRO A 153 18.21 33.60 -18.98
CA PRO A 153 17.78 33.98 -17.62
C PRO A 153 16.37 34.60 -17.51
N THR A 154 15.83 35.10 -18.62
CA THR A 154 14.58 35.87 -18.66
C THR A 154 13.46 35.14 -19.40
N GLN A 155 13.65 33.89 -19.80
CA GLN A 155 12.69 33.15 -20.61
C GLN A 155 12.16 31.92 -19.86
N LEU A 156 10.87 31.63 -20.02
CA LEU A 156 10.29 30.36 -19.58
C LEU A 156 10.69 29.23 -20.55
N PRO A 157 10.94 28.01 -20.05
CA PRO A 157 11.28 26.88 -20.91
C PRO A 157 10.16 26.63 -21.92
N LYS A 158 10.53 26.37 -23.18
CA LYS A 158 9.54 26.05 -24.20
C LYS A 158 8.98 24.66 -23.91
N LYS A 159 7.78 24.39 -24.40
CA LYS A 159 7.13 23.09 -24.15
C LYS A 159 7.93 21.93 -24.74
N GLU A 160 8.63 22.19 -25.84
CA GLU A 160 9.50 21.24 -26.54
C GLU A 160 10.75 20.88 -25.72
N ASP A 161 11.19 21.79 -24.83
CA ASP A 161 12.33 21.60 -23.95
C ASP A 161 11.96 20.78 -22.69
N LEU A 162 10.67 20.55 -22.43
CA LEU A 162 10.18 19.75 -21.30
C LEU A 162 10.19 18.25 -21.64
N THR A 163 11.37 17.73 -21.94
CA THR A 163 11.61 16.36 -22.43
C THR A 163 11.68 15.29 -21.32
N VAL A 164 11.74 15.71 -20.05
CA VAL A 164 11.94 14.83 -18.90
C VAL A 164 10.66 14.68 -18.08
N ASP A 165 10.07 13.49 -18.11
CA ASP A 165 9.09 13.07 -17.10
C ASP A 165 9.82 12.59 -15.83
N TYR A 166 10.05 13.53 -14.91
CA TYR A 166 10.75 13.25 -13.66
C TYR A 166 10.07 12.15 -12.84
N ARG A 167 8.73 12.10 -12.83
CA ARG A 167 7.97 11.10 -12.08
C ARG A 167 8.21 9.70 -12.64
N ASN A 168 8.18 9.55 -13.97
CA ASN A 168 8.48 8.27 -14.61
C ASN A 168 9.90 7.81 -14.26
N TRP A 169 10.90 8.66 -14.49
CA TRP A 169 12.30 8.31 -14.29
C TRP A 169 12.67 7.96 -12.85
N THR A 170 12.11 8.67 -11.87
CA THR A 170 12.35 8.37 -10.44
C THR A 170 11.70 7.07 -9.99
N VAL A 171 10.54 6.72 -10.54
CA VAL A 171 9.90 5.42 -10.30
C VAL A 171 10.73 4.29 -10.91
N LEU A 172 11.20 4.43 -12.15
CA LEU A 172 12.07 3.44 -12.80
C LEU A 172 13.39 3.28 -12.02
N PHE A 173 14.02 4.39 -11.62
CA PHE A 173 15.22 4.40 -10.80
C PHE A 173 15.03 3.61 -9.50
N THR A 174 13.93 3.87 -8.79
CA THR A 174 13.64 3.20 -7.52
C THR A 174 13.45 1.70 -7.72
N ALA A 175 12.69 1.29 -8.74
CA ALA A 175 12.46 -0.12 -9.04
C ALA A 175 13.76 -0.84 -9.43
N THR A 176 14.58 -0.23 -10.31
CA THR A 176 15.88 -0.78 -10.70
C THR A 176 16.85 -0.87 -9.54
N ALA A 177 16.91 0.14 -8.66
CA ALA A 177 17.77 0.11 -7.47
C ALA A 177 17.37 -1.01 -6.50
N ILE A 178 16.06 -1.19 -6.24
CA ILE A 178 15.55 -2.26 -5.39
C ILE A 178 15.87 -3.64 -5.99
N ALA A 179 15.67 -3.83 -7.29
CA ALA A 179 15.99 -5.09 -7.97
C ALA A 179 17.50 -5.37 -7.97
N SER A 180 18.32 -4.35 -8.22
CA SER A 180 19.79 -4.49 -8.22
C SER A 180 20.33 -4.83 -6.83
N ILE A 181 19.84 -4.18 -5.77
CA ILE A 181 20.30 -4.47 -4.40
C ILE A 181 19.71 -5.79 -3.91
N GLY A 182 18.38 -5.94 -3.97
CA GLY A 182 17.67 -7.04 -3.34
C GLY A 182 17.71 -8.36 -4.11
N LEU A 183 17.81 -8.31 -5.44
CA LEU A 183 17.79 -9.49 -6.31
C LEU A 183 19.08 -9.64 -7.14
N SER A 184 19.96 -8.63 -7.15
CA SER A 184 21.13 -8.58 -8.06
C SER A 184 20.75 -8.64 -9.54
N GLU A 185 19.56 -8.13 -9.88
CA GLU A 185 19.02 -8.12 -11.24
C GLU A 185 19.02 -6.72 -11.85
N ASP A 186 19.28 -6.63 -13.16
CA ASP A 186 19.06 -5.42 -13.94
C ASP A 186 17.82 -5.59 -14.81
N LEU A 187 16.75 -4.88 -14.44
CA LEU A 187 15.47 -4.93 -15.15
C LEU A 187 15.48 -4.14 -16.47
N GLY A 188 16.57 -3.45 -16.81
CA GLY A 188 16.68 -2.68 -18.07
C GLY A 188 15.90 -1.37 -18.12
N PHE A 189 15.05 -1.09 -17.12
CA PHE A 189 14.13 0.06 -17.10
C PHE A 189 14.77 1.41 -17.41
N LEU A 190 15.96 1.69 -16.85
CA LEU A 190 16.63 2.97 -17.07
C LEU A 190 17.26 3.09 -18.46
N ASN A 191 17.61 1.97 -19.10
CA ASN A 191 18.16 1.99 -20.46
C ASN A 191 17.04 2.22 -21.48
N GLU A 192 15.88 1.59 -21.27
CA GLU A 192 14.74 1.68 -22.17
C GLU A 192 13.85 2.91 -21.90
N GLY A 193 13.85 3.43 -20.67
CA GLY A 193 12.91 4.46 -20.23
C GLY A 193 11.48 3.94 -20.06
N SER A 194 11.32 2.62 -19.97
CA SER A 194 10.06 1.88 -19.90
C SER A 194 10.05 0.96 -18.68
N ASP A 195 8.87 0.63 -18.16
CA ASP A 195 8.68 -0.34 -17.07
C ASP A 195 8.27 -1.74 -17.58
N LYS A 196 8.44 -1.97 -18.88
CA LYS A 196 8.19 -3.28 -19.50
C LYS A 196 9.28 -4.26 -19.07
N VAL A 197 8.87 -5.43 -18.62
CA VAL A 197 9.77 -6.52 -18.21
C VAL A 197 9.22 -7.85 -18.67
N ILE A 198 10.10 -8.80 -18.92
CA ILE A 198 9.73 -10.18 -19.20
C ILE A 198 9.37 -10.86 -17.88
N SER A 199 8.13 -11.33 -17.76
CA SER A 199 7.67 -12.18 -16.67
C SER A 199 7.70 -13.63 -17.13
N GLU A 200 8.29 -14.50 -16.31
CA GLU A 200 8.28 -15.96 -16.51
C GLU A 200 7.30 -16.62 -15.55
N SER A 201 6.40 -17.43 -16.08
CA SER A 201 5.47 -18.26 -15.33
C SER A 201 6.14 -19.57 -14.89
N LYS A 202 5.56 -20.28 -13.92
CA LYS A 202 6.11 -21.56 -13.42
C LYS A 202 6.22 -22.67 -14.46
N ASP A 203 5.46 -22.56 -15.54
CA ASP A 203 5.49 -23.48 -16.69
C ASP A 203 6.56 -23.10 -17.74
N GLY A 204 7.35 -22.05 -17.48
CA GLY A 204 8.39 -21.54 -18.38
C GLY A 204 7.85 -20.62 -19.48
N THR A 205 6.54 -20.32 -19.50
CA THR A 205 5.99 -19.37 -20.46
C THR A 205 6.42 -17.95 -20.10
N THR A 206 6.90 -17.19 -21.09
CA THR A 206 7.32 -15.81 -20.91
C THR A 206 6.33 -14.85 -21.56
N LYS A 207 6.11 -13.71 -20.90
CA LYS A 207 5.27 -12.63 -21.41
C LYS A 207 5.87 -11.27 -21.04
N GLU A 208 5.78 -10.31 -21.95
CA GLU A 208 6.10 -8.91 -21.65
C GLU A 208 4.95 -8.32 -20.83
N VAL A 209 5.27 -7.69 -19.69
CA VAL A 209 4.28 -7.06 -18.79
C VAL A 209 4.77 -5.70 -18.33
N SER A 210 3.85 -4.80 -17.98
CA SER A 210 4.17 -3.58 -17.23
C SER A 210 4.37 -3.92 -15.76
N PHE A 211 5.55 -3.60 -15.23
CA PHE A 211 5.84 -3.75 -13.81
C PHE A 211 4.87 -2.94 -12.94
N ARG A 212 4.55 -1.69 -13.35
CA ARG A 212 3.67 -0.81 -12.57
C ARG A 212 2.24 -1.33 -12.54
N GLU A 213 1.72 -1.84 -13.65
CA GLU A 213 0.39 -2.42 -13.70
C GLU A 213 0.28 -3.65 -12.81
N CYS A 214 1.27 -4.55 -12.86
CA CYS A 214 1.30 -5.71 -11.97
C CYS A 214 1.37 -5.31 -10.49
N HIS A 215 2.17 -4.31 -10.15
CA HIS A 215 2.27 -3.78 -8.79
C HIS A 215 0.96 -3.11 -8.32
N ALA A 216 0.35 -2.29 -9.16
CA ALA A 216 -0.89 -1.57 -8.85
C ALA A 216 -2.10 -2.52 -8.73
N ALA A 217 -2.19 -3.54 -9.58
CA ALA A 217 -3.26 -4.54 -9.53
C ALA A 217 -3.35 -5.21 -8.16
N THR A 218 -2.20 -5.52 -7.55
CA THR A 218 -2.14 -6.10 -6.20
C THR A 218 -2.66 -5.15 -5.13
N SER A 219 -2.38 -3.86 -5.26
CA SER A 219 -2.69 -2.86 -4.22
C SER A 219 -4.11 -2.30 -4.31
N ARG A 220 -4.73 -2.34 -5.50
CA ARG A 220 -6.02 -1.69 -5.76
C ARG A 220 -7.17 -2.30 -4.94
N ALA A 221 -7.33 -3.62 -5.00
CA ALA A 221 -8.37 -4.31 -4.23
C ALA A 221 -8.19 -4.09 -2.72
N SER A 222 -6.94 -4.13 -2.24
CA SER A 222 -6.60 -3.89 -0.85
C SER A 222 -6.97 -2.47 -0.41
N TYR A 223 -6.68 -1.45 -1.22
CA TYR A 223 -7.00 -0.06 -0.91
C TYR A 223 -8.50 0.22 -0.91
N GLU A 224 -9.24 -0.29 -1.89
CA GLU A 224 -10.68 -0.03 -2.01
C GLU A 224 -11.50 -0.79 -0.94
N LEU A 225 -11.04 -1.98 -0.54
CA LEU A 225 -11.78 -2.88 0.35
C LEU A 225 -11.20 -2.99 1.77
N VAL A 226 -10.17 -2.19 2.10
CA VAL A 226 -9.48 -2.21 3.41
C VAL A 226 -10.42 -2.09 4.60
N CYS A 227 -11.61 -1.51 4.45
CA CYS A 227 -12.54 -1.34 5.59
C CYS A 227 -13.47 -2.53 5.81
N ALA A 228 -13.57 -3.43 4.83
CA ALA A 228 -14.56 -4.48 4.76
C ALA A 228 -13.95 -5.88 4.95
N TYR A 229 -13.12 -6.05 5.97
CA TYR A 229 -12.43 -7.30 6.32
C TYR A 229 -13.27 -8.57 6.16
N ASP A 230 -14.43 -8.63 6.84
CA ASP A 230 -15.29 -9.82 6.83
C ASP A 230 -15.84 -10.16 5.43
N TRP A 231 -15.88 -9.16 4.54
CA TRP A 231 -16.39 -9.25 3.18
C TRP A 231 -15.27 -9.17 2.13
N PHE A 232 -14.01 -9.04 2.54
CA PHE A 232 -12.91 -8.68 1.65
C PHE A 232 -12.77 -9.68 0.51
N GLN A 233 -12.78 -10.99 0.81
CA GLN A 233 -12.65 -12.04 -0.21
C GLN A 233 -13.86 -12.07 -1.16
N ALA A 234 -15.07 -11.88 -0.64
CA ALA A 234 -16.28 -11.85 -1.46
C ALA A 234 -16.33 -10.62 -2.38
N LEU A 235 -15.99 -9.44 -1.84
CA LEU A 235 -15.95 -8.19 -2.58
C LEU A 235 -14.80 -8.18 -3.60
N LYS A 236 -13.66 -8.78 -3.26
CA LYS A 236 -12.53 -8.97 -4.19
C LYS A 236 -12.94 -9.82 -5.39
N LEU A 237 -13.61 -10.96 -5.17
CA LEU A 237 -14.15 -11.79 -6.26
C LEU A 237 -15.09 -11.00 -7.18
N ILE A 238 -15.98 -10.17 -6.59
CA ILE A 238 -16.88 -9.32 -7.36
C ILE A 238 -16.11 -8.26 -8.15
N LEU A 239 -15.10 -7.64 -7.54
CA LEU A 239 -14.26 -6.63 -8.17
C LEU A 239 -13.47 -7.23 -9.34
N ASP A 240 -12.87 -8.41 -9.16
CA ASP A 240 -12.14 -9.12 -10.21
C ASP A 240 -13.06 -9.48 -11.39
N LEU A 241 -14.32 -9.87 -11.13
CA LEU A 241 -15.34 -10.13 -12.15
C LEU A 241 -15.81 -8.85 -12.87
N ALA A 242 -15.92 -7.73 -12.16
CA ALA A 242 -16.31 -6.45 -12.72
C ALA A 242 -15.20 -5.85 -13.62
N ILE A 243 -13.93 -6.03 -13.23
CA ILE A 243 -12.76 -5.55 -13.98
C ILE A 243 -12.55 -6.39 -15.24
N PHE A 244 -12.84 -7.70 -15.23
CA PHE A 244 -12.83 -8.53 -16.44
C PHE A 244 -13.78 -8.03 -17.54
N ARG A 245 -14.73 -7.15 -17.21
CA ARG A 245 -15.69 -6.54 -18.13
C ARG A 245 -15.29 -5.13 -18.61
N GLN A 246 -14.21 -4.56 -18.08
CA GLN A 246 -13.69 -3.23 -18.44
C GLN A 246 -12.23 -3.25 -18.91
N SER A 247 -11.76 -4.36 -19.47
CA SER A 247 -10.58 -4.35 -20.34
C SER A 247 -11.04 -4.07 -21.78
N PRO A 248 -10.73 -2.88 -22.33
CA PRO A 248 -10.37 -2.74 -23.72
C PRO A 248 -8.85 -2.56 -23.80
N PHE A 249 -8.07 -3.39 -23.11
CA PHE A 249 -6.60 -3.36 -23.16
C PHE A 249 -6.07 -4.77 -22.85
#